data_AF-A0A9N8ZDR0-F1
#
_entry.id   AF-A0A9N8ZDR0-F1
#
_cell.length_a   1.000
_cell.length_b   1.000
_cell.length_c   1.000
_cell.angle_alpha   90.00
_cell.angle_beta   90.00
_cell.angle_gamma   90.00
#
_symmetry.space_group_name_H-M   'P 1'
#
loop_
_entity.id
_entity.type
_entity.pdbx_description
1 polymer ?
#
loop_
_entity_poly.entity_id
_entity_poly.type
_entity_poly.pdbx_seq_one_letter_code
_entity_poly.pdbx_strand_id
1 'polypeptide(L)'
;MSISSNLLNKFLFVHAIVLLLSATIHASYQVTFPPVGQILFLGQSYNVTWENQDDSIPIEPMVDVLLSHGEPGNLTIDYPICANIPSSDQLCVYTPAATDPSRQDYVFIVGKSQPNYGYSNYFVLNSTGPVPDSSGCPAMGGHNCTESLPCCSSSGFCGSSADHCGVGCLSQFSFNGFRNKRPSKQNAMFHHL
;
A
#
# COMPACT_ATOMS: atom_id res chain seq x y z
N MET A 1 -10.13 30.80 65.92
CA MET A 1 -9.68 29.75 64.99
C MET A 1 -10.77 29.55 63.95
N SER A 2 -10.58 30.11 62.76
CA SER A 2 -11.47 29.87 61.61
C SER A 2 -10.57 29.55 60.44
N ILE A 3 -10.67 28.31 59.95
CA ILE A 3 -9.81 27.76 58.91
C ILE A 3 -10.39 28.14 57.55
N SER A 4 -9.50 28.65 56.71
CA SER A 4 -9.65 29.11 55.32
C SER A 4 -10.63 28.29 54.45
N SER A 5 -11.64 28.96 53.90
CA SER A 5 -12.54 28.46 52.85
C SER A 5 -12.08 28.79 51.42
N ASN A 6 -10.80 29.11 51.22
CA ASN A 6 -10.25 29.55 49.92
C ASN A 6 -9.38 28.52 49.18
N LEU A 7 -9.36 27.25 49.61
CA LEU A 7 -8.51 26.22 48.99
C LEU A 7 -9.25 25.06 48.32
N LEU A 8 -10.58 24.94 48.48
CA LEU A 8 -11.33 23.82 47.88
C LEU A 8 -11.95 24.11 46.51
N ASN A 9 -11.97 25.39 46.06
CA ASN A 9 -12.62 25.81 44.80
C ASN A 9 -11.67 26.18 43.66
N LYS A 10 -10.36 25.98 43.82
CA LYS A 10 -9.38 26.16 42.72
C LYS A 10 -8.84 24.84 42.15
N PHE A 11 -9.25 23.70 42.70
CA PHE A 11 -8.76 22.38 42.28
C PHE A 11 -9.76 21.56 41.44
N LEU A 12 -10.97 22.07 41.21
CA LEU A 12 -12.07 21.30 40.60
C LEU A 12 -12.77 21.98 39.41
N PHE A 13 -12.25 23.11 38.92
CA PHE A 13 -12.72 23.70 37.66
C PHE A 13 -11.63 23.64 36.60
N VAL A 14 -11.90 22.81 35.59
CA VAL A 14 -11.27 22.73 34.27
C VAL A 14 -9.97 21.91 34.19
N HIS A 15 -10.04 20.67 34.69
CA HIS A 15 -9.32 19.51 34.15
C HIS A 15 -10.01 18.95 32.88
N ALA A 16 -10.48 19.81 31.97
CA ALA A 16 -11.13 19.37 30.75
C ALA A 16 -11.07 20.48 29.71
N ILE A 17 -10.10 20.36 28.82
CA ILE A 17 -10.03 20.74 27.39
C ILE A 17 -8.53 20.87 27.09
N VAL A 18 -7.80 19.78 27.30
CA VAL A 18 -6.70 19.48 26.40
C VAL A 18 -7.40 18.92 25.17
N LEU A 19 -7.82 19.81 24.27
CA LEU A 19 -8.14 19.45 22.89
C LEU A 19 -6.82 18.93 22.31
N LEU A 20 -6.56 17.63 22.51
CA LEU A 20 -5.71 16.86 21.63
C LEU A 20 -6.37 16.97 20.26
N LEU A 21 -5.94 17.97 19.49
CA LEU A 21 -6.05 17.96 18.03
C LEU A 21 -5.19 16.80 17.55
N SER A 22 -5.70 15.58 17.71
CA SER A 22 -5.31 14.47 16.87
C SER A 22 -5.75 14.86 15.46
N ALA A 23 -4.85 15.53 14.73
CA ALA A 23 -4.96 15.65 13.29
C ALA A 23 -4.86 14.23 12.74
N THR A 24 -6.02 13.57 12.64
CA THR A 24 -6.15 12.34 11.88
C THR A 24 -5.90 12.71 10.43
N ILE A 25 -4.74 12.32 9.90
CA ILE A 25 -4.44 12.43 8.48
C ILE A 25 -5.31 11.38 7.79
N HIS A 26 -6.51 11.77 7.39
CA HIS A 26 -7.37 10.97 6.52
C HIS A 26 -7.09 11.35 5.08
N ALA A 27 -7.01 10.37 4.20
CA ALA A 27 -6.95 10.62 2.77
C ALA A 27 -8.25 11.33 2.32
N SER A 28 -8.18 12.22 1.33
CA SER A 28 -9.40 12.87 0.83
C SER A 28 -10.20 11.95 -0.10
N TYR A 29 -9.53 10.95 -0.68
CA TYR A 29 -10.10 10.07 -1.70
C TYR A 29 -9.96 8.59 -1.33
N GLN A 30 -11.03 7.83 -1.60
CA GLN A 30 -11.03 6.38 -1.58
C GLN A 30 -11.04 5.86 -3.02
N VAL A 31 -9.95 5.24 -3.46
CA VAL A 31 -9.87 4.66 -4.80
C VAL A 31 -10.63 3.33 -4.84
N THR A 32 -11.65 3.23 -5.70
CA THR A 32 -12.59 2.10 -5.75
C THR A 32 -12.24 1.08 -6.83
N PHE A 33 -11.52 1.50 -7.88
CA PHE A 33 -10.93 0.60 -8.87
C PHE A 33 -9.44 0.89 -9.01
N PRO A 34 -8.56 -0.14 -9.04
CA PRO A 34 -8.87 -1.56 -9.13
C PRO A 34 -9.27 -2.23 -7.80
N PRO A 35 -10.10 -3.29 -7.86
CA PRO A 35 -10.29 -4.17 -6.71
C PRO A 35 -8.99 -4.92 -6.39
N VAL A 36 -8.92 -5.50 -5.18
CA VAL A 36 -7.77 -6.28 -4.73
C VAL A 36 -7.47 -7.42 -5.72
N GLY A 37 -6.21 -7.53 -6.14
CA GLY A 37 -5.74 -8.62 -7.00
C GLY A 37 -6.13 -8.49 -8.48
N GLN A 38 -6.63 -7.32 -8.90
CA GLN A 38 -6.92 -7.06 -10.30
C GLN A 38 -5.68 -7.24 -11.19
N ILE A 39 -5.89 -7.77 -12.39
CA ILE A 39 -4.88 -7.82 -13.45
C ILE A 39 -5.32 -6.90 -14.59
N LEU A 40 -4.45 -5.98 -14.99
CA LEU A 40 -4.63 -5.08 -16.13
C LEU A 40 -3.75 -5.56 -17.29
N PHE A 41 -4.31 -5.66 -18.48
CA PHE A 41 -3.64 -6.19 -19.67
C PHE A 41 -3.26 -5.07 -20.63
N LEU A 42 -2.10 -5.24 -21.27
CA LEU A 42 -1.62 -4.39 -22.36
C LEU A 42 -2.72 -4.03 -23.38
N GLY A 43 -2.88 -2.73 -23.65
CA GLY A 43 -3.79 -2.22 -24.67
C GLY A 43 -5.28 -2.25 -24.30
N GLN A 44 -5.66 -2.76 -23.12
CA GLN A 44 -7.03 -2.68 -22.62
C GLN A 44 -7.23 -1.39 -21.83
N SER A 45 -8.36 -0.70 -22.05
CA SER A 45 -8.71 0.50 -21.30
C SER A 45 -9.49 0.14 -20.04
N TYR A 46 -9.11 0.78 -18.93
CA TYR A 46 -9.71 0.60 -17.62
C TYR A 46 -10.11 1.95 -17.02
N ASN A 47 -11.23 1.95 -16.33
CA ASN A 47 -11.74 3.12 -15.62
C ASN A 47 -11.19 3.10 -14.19
N VAL A 48 -10.17 3.91 -13.92
CA VAL A 48 -9.71 4.19 -12.56
C VAL A 48 -10.73 5.11 -11.91
N THR A 49 -11.37 4.63 -10.85
CA THR A 49 -12.46 5.34 -10.18
C THR A 49 -12.15 5.58 -8.71
N TRP A 50 -12.66 6.66 -8.17
CA TRP A 50 -12.53 7.02 -6.75
C TRP A 50 -13.80 7.71 -6.25
N GLU A 51 -13.96 7.69 -4.94
CA GLU A 51 -15.01 8.39 -4.21
C GLU A 51 -14.40 9.36 -3.21
N ASN A 52 -15.14 10.40 -2.85
CA ASN A 52 -14.73 11.31 -1.77
C ASN A 52 -14.96 10.59 -0.44
N GLN A 53 -13.97 10.59 0.45
CA GLN A 53 -14.06 9.79 1.68
C GLN A 53 -15.03 10.38 2.70
N ASP A 54 -15.07 11.71 2.82
CA ASP A 54 -15.92 12.42 3.77
C ASP A 54 -16.21 13.84 3.26
N ASP A 55 -17.48 14.25 3.27
CA ASP A 55 -17.92 15.58 2.85
C ASP A 55 -17.38 16.71 3.77
N SER A 56 -16.87 16.36 4.94
CA SER A 56 -16.24 17.29 5.88
C SER A 56 -14.74 17.51 5.64
N ILE A 57 -14.11 16.67 4.80
CA ILE A 57 -12.70 16.82 4.43
C ILE A 57 -12.61 17.77 3.21
N PRO A 58 -11.79 18.82 3.26
CA PRO A 58 -11.57 19.67 2.09
C PRO A 58 -11.04 18.85 0.91
N ILE A 59 -11.85 18.75 -0.13
CA ILE A 59 -11.46 18.14 -1.40
C ILE A 59 -10.74 19.15 -2.28
N GLU A 60 -9.74 18.68 -3.01
CA GLU A 60 -9.08 19.50 -4.02
C GLU A 60 -10.04 19.64 -5.22
N PRO A 61 -10.16 20.83 -5.84
CA PRO A 61 -11.06 21.00 -6.99
C PRO A 61 -10.58 20.23 -8.23
N MET A 62 -9.27 19.98 -8.30
CA MET A 62 -8.61 19.23 -9.36
C MET A 62 -7.74 18.13 -8.74
N VAL A 63 -7.66 16.98 -9.39
CA VAL A 63 -6.79 15.86 -9.01
C VAL A 63 -5.89 15.46 -10.17
N ASP A 64 -4.78 14.79 -9.82
CA ASP A 64 -4.03 13.96 -10.75
C ASP A 64 -4.28 12.49 -10.40
N VAL A 65 -4.19 11.62 -11.41
CA VAL A 65 -4.18 10.17 -11.21
C VAL A 65 -2.83 9.67 -11.68
N LEU A 66 -2.04 9.14 -10.76
CA LEU A 66 -0.65 8.75 -10.99
C LEU A 66 -0.54 7.24 -11.02
N LEU A 67 0.20 6.71 -11.98
CA LEU A 67 0.71 5.35 -11.92
C LEU A 67 1.94 5.34 -11.02
N SER A 68 1.99 4.41 -10.08
CA SER A 68 3.10 4.26 -9.16
C SER A 68 3.33 2.77 -8.87
N HIS A 69 4.52 2.44 -8.36
CA HIS A 69 4.88 1.09 -7.98
C HIS A 69 5.78 1.05 -6.76
N GLY A 70 5.97 -0.14 -6.20
CA GLY A 70 6.95 -0.42 -5.17
C GLY A 70 6.32 -0.88 -3.87
N GLU A 71 7.09 -0.77 -2.80
CA GLU A 71 6.70 -1.27 -1.49
C GLU A 71 5.79 -0.30 -0.71
N PRO A 72 4.97 -0.81 0.23
CA PRO A 72 4.21 0.04 1.13
C PRO A 72 5.14 0.98 1.90
N GLY A 73 4.96 2.30 1.72
CA GLY A 73 5.75 3.34 2.38
C GLY A 73 6.93 3.89 1.57
N ASN A 74 7.25 3.30 0.41
CA ASN A 74 8.30 3.78 -0.48
C ASN A 74 7.89 3.56 -1.95
N LEU A 75 6.74 4.15 -2.30
CA LEU A 75 6.20 4.13 -3.64
C LEU A 75 6.99 5.09 -4.55
N THR A 76 7.34 4.61 -5.75
CA THR A 76 7.95 5.40 -6.82
C THR A 76 6.86 5.80 -7.81
N ILE A 77 6.69 7.10 -8.03
CA ILE A 77 5.76 7.62 -9.05
C ILE A 77 6.38 7.39 -10.43
N ASP A 78 5.68 6.69 -11.31
CA ASP A 78 6.12 6.46 -12.68
C ASP A 78 5.76 7.68 -13.56
N TYR A 79 4.46 7.93 -13.72
CA TYR A 79 3.95 9.03 -14.53
C TYR A 79 2.48 9.35 -14.22
N PRO A 80 2.01 10.58 -14.51
CA PRO A 80 0.59 10.90 -14.45
C PRO A 80 -0.17 10.24 -15.61
N ILE A 81 -1.25 9.53 -15.29
CA ILE A 81 -2.21 8.97 -16.25
C ILE A 81 -3.19 10.05 -16.68
N CYS A 82 -3.75 10.77 -15.71
CA CYS A 82 -4.57 11.95 -15.91
C CYS A 82 -4.01 13.08 -15.05
N ALA A 83 -4.07 14.31 -15.55
CA ALA A 83 -3.61 15.48 -14.82
C ALA A 83 -4.63 16.62 -14.91
N ASN A 84 -4.80 17.33 -13.80
CA ASN A 84 -5.69 18.47 -13.65
C ASN A 84 -7.14 18.17 -14.07
N ILE A 85 -7.65 17.00 -13.69
CA ILE A 85 -9.06 16.66 -13.94
C ILE A 85 -9.92 17.09 -12.74
N PRO A 86 -11.17 17.54 -12.96
CA PRO A 86 -12.09 17.84 -11.86
C PRO A 86 -12.23 16.65 -10.91
N SER A 87 -12.13 16.89 -9.61
CA SER A 87 -12.30 15.82 -8.61
C SER A 87 -13.69 15.19 -8.65
N SER A 88 -14.69 15.95 -9.12
CA SER A 88 -16.07 15.50 -9.34
C SER A 88 -16.24 14.49 -10.48
N ASP A 89 -15.28 14.39 -11.41
CA ASP A 89 -15.39 13.48 -12.54
C ASP A 89 -15.26 12.01 -12.09
N GLN A 90 -14.57 11.77 -10.97
CA GLN A 90 -14.45 10.45 -10.31
C GLN A 90 -13.99 9.32 -11.24
N LEU A 91 -13.35 9.67 -12.36
CA LEU A 91 -12.98 8.79 -13.43
C LEU A 91 -11.70 9.26 -14.14
N CYS A 92 -10.77 8.34 -14.34
CA CYS A 92 -9.63 8.50 -15.23
C CYS A 92 -9.47 7.21 -16.04
N VAL A 93 -9.32 7.33 -17.36
CA VAL A 93 -9.12 6.17 -18.24
C VAL A 93 -7.63 5.87 -18.34
N TYR A 94 -7.24 4.66 -17.94
CA TYR A 94 -5.89 4.15 -18.08
C TYR A 94 -5.84 3.05 -19.15
N THR A 95 -4.84 3.07 -20.01
CA THR A 95 -4.56 1.99 -20.96
C THR A 95 -3.08 1.62 -20.84
N PRO A 96 -2.73 0.44 -20.28
CA PRO A 96 -1.34 0.02 -20.15
C PRO A 96 -0.62 0.03 -21.50
N ALA A 97 0.56 0.64 -21.52
CA ALA A 97 1.42 0.75 -22.70
C ALA A 97 2.41 -0.41 -22.76
N ALA A 98 2.92 -0.71 -23.96
CA ALA A 98 3.92 -1.76 -24.17
C ALA A 98 5.27 -1.45 -23.46
N THR A 99 5.46 -0.20 -23.07
CA THR A 99 6.62 0.28 -22.28
C THR A 99 6.46 0.05 -20.78
N ASP A 100 5.25 -0.21 -20.29
CA ASP A 100 5.00 -0.47 -18.87
C ASP A 100 5.54 -1.86 -18.50
N PRO A 101 6.44 -2.00 -17.50
CA PRO A 101 6.96 -3.29 -17.08
C PRO A 101 5.88 -4.22 -16.52
N SER A 102 5.98 -5.52 -16.82
CA SER A 102 5.15 -6.53 -16.13
C SER A 102 5.57 -6.69 -14.67
N ARG A 103 4.71 -6.33 -13.72
CA ARG A 103 4.93 -6.49 -12.27
C ARG A 103 3.61 -6.45 -11.49
N GLN A 104 3.67 -6.81 -10.21
CA GLN A 104 2.49 -7.08 -9.37
C GLN A 104 2.32 -6.07 -8.21
N ASP A 105 3.14 -5.02 -8.21
CA ASP A 105 3.29 -4.01 -7.16
C ASP A 105 2.85 -2.61 -7.62
N TYR A 106 1.96 -2.52 -8.60
CA TYR A 106 1.41 -1.24 -9.04
C TYR A 106 0.28 -0.74 -8.14
N VAL A 107 0.20 0.58 -7.99
CA VAL A 107 -0.85 1.31 -7.27
C VAL A 107 -1.21 2.57 -8.07
N PHE A 108 -2.49 2.93 -8.09
CA PHE A 108 -2.92 4.27 -8.50
C PHE A 108 -2.97 5.19 -7.30
N ILE A 109 -2.45 6.39 -7.48
CA ILE A 109 -2.55 7.47 -6.51
C ILE A 109 -3.48 8.54 -7.09
N VAL A 110 -4.47 8.97 -6.31
CA VAL A 110 -5.41 10.05 -6.68
C VAL A 110 -5.21 11.25 -5.76
N GLY A 111 -4.99 12.42 -6.32
CA GLY A 111 -4.87 13.69 -5.60
C GLY A 111 -3.78 14.60 -6.16
N LYS A 112 -3.67 15.82 -5.63
CA LYS A 112 -2.63 16.81 -6.01
C LYS A 112 -1.50 16.92 -5.00
N SER A 113 -1.79 16.66 -3.73
CA SER A 113 -0.81 16.80 -2.66
C SER A 113 -0.88 15.61 -1.71
N GLN A 114 0.28 15.24 -1.17
CA GLN A 114 0.45 14.04 -0.34
C GLN A 114 -0.53 13.92 0.84
N PRO A 115 -0.94 15.00 1.54
CA PRO A 115 -1.94 14.90 2.59
C PRO A 115 -3.31 14.40 2.10
N ASN A 116 -3.62 14.64 0.82
CA ASN A 116 -4.91 14.34 0.21
C ASN A 116 -4.89 13.08 -0.66
N TYR A 117 -3.73 12.42 -0.81
CA TYR A 117 -3.59 11.24 -1.66
C TYR A 117 -4.47 10.08 -1.19
N GLY A 118 -5.34 9.62 -2.10
CA GLY A 118 -5.95 8.31 -2.05
C GLY A 118 -5.08 7.28 -2.77
N TYR A 119 -4.99 6.07 -2.23
CA TYR A 119 -4.23 4.97 -2.81
C TYR A 119 -5.17 3.84 -3.18
N SER A 120 -4.97 3.23 -4.35
CA SER A 120 -5.67 2.00 -4.72
C SER A 120 -5.13 0.79 -3.97
N ASN A 121 -5.82 -0.34 -4.15
CA ASN A 121 -5.21 -1.63 -3.88
C ASN A 121 -4.02 -1.86 -4.83
N TYR A 122 -3.10 -2.73 -4.42
CA TYR A 122 -2.10 -3.27 -5.34
C TYR A 122 -2.78 -4.06 -6.45
N PHE A 123 -2.28 -3.88 -7.67
CA PHE A 123 -2.73 -4.60 -8.85
C PHE A 123 -1.56 -5.06 -9.70
N VAL A 124 -1.85 -6.02 -10.57
CA VAL A 124 -0.90 -6.57 -11.53
C VAL A 124 -1.07 -5.87 -12.86
N LEU A 125 0.04 -5.50 -13.46
CA LEU A 125 0.08 -5.09 -14.85
C LEU A 125 0.78 -6.19 -15.65
N ASN A 126 0.06 -6.72 -16.63
CA ASN A 126 0.56 -7.73 -17.56
C ASN A 126 0.82 -7.07 -18.92
N SER A 127 2.05 -6.61 -19.10
CA SER A 127 2.56 -5.93 -20.29
C SER A 127 3.97 -6.41 -20.66
N THR A 128 4.63 -5.74 -21.60
CA THR A 128 5.88 -6.18 -22.21
C THR A 128 7.04 -5.22 -21.96
N GLY A 129 6.86 -4.22 -21.10
CA GLY A 129 7.92 -3.27 -20.79
C GLY A 129 9.13 -3.97 -20.16
N PRO A 130 10.33 -3.41 -20.35
CA PRO A 130 11.54 -3.97 -19.76
C PRO A 130 11.40 -3.97 -18.24
N VAL A 131 11.41 -5.16 -17.64
CA VAL A 131 11.51 -5.30 -16.18
C VAL A 131 12.94 -4.90 -15.79
N PRO A 132 13.14 -4.13 -14.71
CA PRO A 132 14.48 -3.87 -14.20
C PRO A 132 15.26 -5.18 -14.02
N ASP A 133 16.58 -5.12 -14.15
CA ASP A 133 17.44 -6.28 -13.90
C ASP A 133 17.05 -6.92 -12.56
N SER A 134 16.99 -8.26 -12.50
CA SER A 134 16.47 -9.03 -11.37
C SER A 134 17.37 -8.95 -10.13
N SER A 135 17.54 -7.75 -9.58
CA SER A 135 18.32 -7.46 -8.37
C SER A 135 17.57 -7.76 -7.08
N GLY A 136 16.35 -8.28 -7.18
CA GLY A 136 15.46 -8.52 -6.06
C GLY A 136 14.29 -9.42 -6.40
N CYS A 137 13.25 -9.38 -5.57
CA CYS A 137 12.12 -10.29 -5.63
C CYS A 137 11.33 -10.06 -6.94
N PRO A 138 11.22 -11.05 -7.85
CA PRO A 138 10.87 -10.81 -9.25
C PRO A 138 9.52 -10.12 -9.50
N ALA A 139 8.49 -10.41 -8.72
CA ALA A 139 7.16 -9.81 -8.90
C ALA A 139 7.04 -8.42 -8.24
N MET A 140 8.07 -8.00 -7.49
CA MET A 140 8.20 -6.70 -6.83
C MET A 140 9.16 -5.78 -7.60
N GLY A 141 9.14 -5.83 -8.94
CA GLY A 141 9.99 -4.98 -9.78
C GLY A 141 11.50 -5.14 -9.58
N GLY A 142 11.96 -6.23 -8.95
CA GLY A 142 13.38 -6.42 -8.63
C GLY A 142 13.83 -5.80 -7.31
N HIS A 143 12.91 -5.47 -6.39
CA HIS A 143 13.21 -5.02 -5.03
C HIS A 143 13.38 -6.18 -4.04
N ASN A 144 14.35 -6.07 -3.13
CA ASN A 144 14.47 -7.01 -2.02
C ASN A 144 13.36 -6.80 -1.00
N CYS A 145 13.01 -7.88 -0.30
CA CYS A 145 12.00 -7.83 0.75
C CYS A 145 12.47 -7.08 2.00
N THR A 146 11.51 -6.45 2.68
CA THR A 146 11.72 -5.70 3.92
C THR A 146 11.55 -6.56 5.15
N GLU A 147 11.93 -6.03 6.32
CA GLU A 147 11.76 -6.72 7.59
C GLU A 147 10.30 -7.12 7.88
N SER A 148 9.32 -6.29 7.49
CA SER A 148 7.90 -6.55 7.76
C SER A 148 7.28 -7.62 6.86
N LEU A 149 7.86 -7.85 5.67
CA LEU A 149 7.44 -8.87 4.69
C LEU A 149 8.67 -9.68 4.25
N PRO A 150 9.32 -10.43 5.16
CA PRO A 150 10.73 -10.79 5.05
C PRO A 150 11.06 -11.81 3.97
N CYS A 151 10.08 -12.49 3.39
CA CYS A 151 10.32 -13.63 2.51
C CYS A 151 9.93 -13.32 1.08
N CYS A 152 10.87 -13.52 0.15
CA CYS A 152 10.56 -13.57 -1.26
C CYS A 152 10.05 -14.97 -1.61
N SER A 153 8.76 -15.11 -1.92
CA SER A 153 8.15 -16.38 -2.29
C SER A 153 8.72 -16.94 -3.59
N SER A 154 8.43 -18.21 -3.88
CA SER A 154 8.72 -18.82 -5.20
C SER A 154 7.95 -18.16 -6.35
N SER A 155 6.82 -17.51 -6.04
CA SER A 155 6.07 -16.67 -6.98
C SER A 155 6.63 -15.25 -7.11
N GLY A 156 7.71 -14.92 -6.41
CA GLY A 156 8.43 -13.65 -6.53
C GLY A 156 7.84 -12.50 -5.73
N PHE A 157 7.08 -12.78 -4.66
CA PHE A 157 6.46 -11.76 -3.79
C PHE A 157 7.06 -11.69 -2.39
N CYS A 158 7.11 -10.48 -1.83
CA CYS A 158 7.44 -10.29 -0.43
C CYS A 158 6.24 -10.57 0.48
N GLY A 159 6.43 -11.43 1.47
CA GLY A 159 5.41 -11.71 2.48
C GLY A 159 5.98 -12.36 3.73
N SER A 160 5.12 -12.52 4.75
CA SER A 160 5.47 -13.12 6.04
C SER A 160 4.77 -14.45 6.31
N SER A 161 3.83 -14.87 5.44
CA SER A 161 3.08 -16.12 5.63
C SER A 161 3.94 -17.36 5.32
N ALA A 162 3.47 -18.53 5.77
CA ALA A 162 4.12 -19.80 5.46
C ALA A 162 4.25 -20.06 3.94
N ASP A 163 3.32 -19.56 3.13
CA ASP A 163 3.36 -19.71 1.67
C ASP A 163 4.49 -18.88 1.05
N HIS A 164 4.78 -17.71 1.64
CA HIS A 164 5.88 -16.85 1.19
C HIS A 164 7.22 -17.36 1.71
N CYS A 165 7.26 -17.74 2.98
CA CYS A 165 8.50 -18.09 3.68
C CYS A 165 8.88 -19.57 3.58
N GLY A 166 8.00 -20.39 2.99
CA GLY A 166 8.11 -21.83 2.92
C GLY A 166 8.94 -22.33 1.74
N VAL A 167 8.42 -23.33 1.05
CA VAL A 167 9.15 -24.04 0.00
C VAL A 167 9.40 -23.13 -1.20
N GLY A 168 10.65 -23.04 -1.62
CA GLY A 168 11.02 -22.25 -2.80
C GLY A 168 11.14 -20.74 -2.53
N CYS A 169 11.13 -20.32 -1.25
CA CYS A 169 11.50 -18.96 -0.87
C CYS A 169 12.91 -18.62 -1.41
N LEU A 170 13.00 -17.52 -2.17
CA LEU A 170 14.19 -17.01 -2.84
C LEU A 170 15.02 -16.19 -1.86
N SER A 171 15.76 -16.87 -0.97
CA SER A 171 16.46 -16.22 0.15
C SER A 171 17.40 -15.09 -0.24
N GLN A 172 18.00 -15.12 -1.45
CA GLN A 172 18.87 -14.04 -1.91
C GLN A 172 18.15 -12.68 -2.07
N PHE A 173 16.82 -12.70 -2.16
CA PHE A 173 15.96 -11.53 -2.29
C PHE A 173 15.08 -11.31 -1.05
N SER A 174 15.16 -12.21 -0.07
CA SER A 174 14.53 -12.07 1.24
C SER A 174 15.32 -11.12 2.14
N PHE A 175 14.64 -10.49 3.10
CA PHE A 175 15.28 -9.59 4.05
C PHE A 175 16.42 -10.29 4.80
N ASN A 176 17.65 -9.77 4.70
CA ASN A 176 18.84 -10.38 5.33
C ASN A 176 19.02 -11.89 5.07
N GLY A 177 18.62 -12.38 3.90
CA GLY A 177 18.74 -13.80 3.60
C GLY A 177 17.71 -14.68 4.31
N PHE A 178 16.61 -14.10 4.81
CA PHE A 178 15.64 -14.80 5.64
C PHE A 178 15.14 -16.08 4.96
N ARG A 179 15.19 -17.19 5.71
CA ARG A 179 14.60 -18.48 5.38
C ARG A 179 13.85 -18.96 6.60
N ASN A 180 12.55 -19.22 6.48
CA ASN A 180 11.89 -19.97 7.54
C ASN A 180 12.50 -21.36 7.53
N LYS A 181 13.19 -21.73 8.62
CA LYS A 181 13.60 -23.13 8.78
C LYS A 181 12.31 -23.93 8.86
N ARG A 182 12.03 -24.79 7.87
CA ARG A 182 11.09 -25.89 8.13
C ARG A 182 11.60 -26.64 9.37
N PRO A 183 10.72 -27.24 10.18
CA PRO A 183 11.10 -28.44 10.90
C PRO A 183 11.60 -29.40 9.81
N SER A 184 12.88 -29.73 9.83
CA SER A 184 13.42 -30.82 9.02
C SER A 184 12.51 -32.02 9.21
N LYS A 185 12.17 -32.73 8.13
CA LYS A 185 11.57 -34.07 8.21
C LYS A 185 12.44 -34.94 9.14
N GLN A 186 12.09 -34.99 10.41
CA GLN A 186 12.54 -35.97 11.38
C GLN A 186 11.27 -36.33 12.15
N ASN A 187 10.77 -37.54 11.87
CA ASN A 187 9.52 -38.15 12.33
C ASN A 187 8.29 -37.95 11.42
N ALA A 188 8.40 -38.42 10.18
CA ALA A 188 7.35 -39.29 9.64
C ALA A 188 7.79 -40.75 9.89
N MET A 189 7.62 -41.23 11.13
CA MET A 189 7.61 -42.68 11.39
C MET A 189 6.17 -43.10 11.63
N PHE A 190 5.75 -44.03 10.77
CA PHE A 190 4.51 -44.77 10.83
C PHE A 190 4.23 -45.30 12.25
N HIS A 191 3.02 -45.06 12.75
CA HIS A 191 2.35 -46.03 13.61
C HIS A 191 1.08 -46.48 12.88
N HIS A 192 1.26 -47.46 11.99
CA HIS A 192 0.24 -48.47 11.78
C HIS A 192 0.51 -49.59 12.78
N LEU A 193 -0.43 -49.76 13.70
CA LEU A 193 -1.06 -50.99 14.19
C LEU A 193 -1.65 -50.71 15.57
#